data_AF-A0A7C3I4X6-F1
#
_entry.id   AF-A0A7C3I4X6-F1
#
_cell.length_a   1.000
_cell.length_b   1.000
_cell.length_c   1.000
_cell.angle_alpha   90.00
_cell.angle_beta   90.00
_cell.angle_gamma   90.00
#
_symmetry.space_group_name_H-M   'P 1'
#
loop_
_entity.id
_entity.type
_entity.pdbx_description
1 polymer ?
#
loop_
_entity_poly.entity_id
_entity_poly.type
_entity_poly.pdbx_seq_one_letter_code
_entity_poly.pdbx_strand_id
1 'polypeptide(L)'
;MNAVEKLKLLARDLTREYPRSPRETLAGYVIAARAVDKCRAVLVGTAGEYHSGCPVDRLWLDFSGISYEAFRDFVATGVTDGEIADWIQQTARPRPRIEIIRWNNEWRGKRLSELPDDIQEYMEDYVPRFVPRNRPVYVFFDIYDLEEERI
;
A
#
# COMPACT_ATOMS: atom_id res chain seq x y z
N MET A 1 -4.79 -13.31 24.05
CA MET A 1 -4.73 -13.62 22.61
C MET A 1 -3.27 -13.71 22.19
N ASN A 2 -2.89 -14.79 21.51
CA ASN A 2 -1.57 -14.92 20.87
C ASN A 2 -1.47 -14.03 19.61
N ALA A 3 -0.27 -13.93 19.01
CA ALA A 3 -0.04 -13.06 17.84
C ALA A 3 -0.93 -13.41 16.64
N VAL A 4 -1.16 -14.71 16.39
CA VAL A 4 -2.00 -15.18 15.28
C VAL A 4 -3.47 -14.81 15.49
N GLU A 5 -3.99 -14.94 16.71
CA GLU A 5 -5.36 -14.53 17.05
C GLU A 5 -5.54 -13.01 16.88
N LYS A 6 -4.56 -12.22 17.33
CA LYS A 6 -4.57 -10.76 17.11
C LYS A 6 -4.57 -10.42 15.63
N LEU A 7 -3.68 -11.05 14.85
CA LEU A 7 -3.60 -10.85 13.40
C LEU A 7 -4.92 -11.16 12.71
N LYS A 8 -5.58 -12.28 13.04
CA LYS A 8 -6.88 -12.63 12.46
C LYS A 8 -7.97 -11.60 12.74
N LEU A 9 -7.93 -10.93 13.89
CA LEU A 9 -8.87 -9.86 14.23
C LEU A 9 -8.56 -8.54 13.52
N LEU A 10 -7.28 -8.30 13.21
CA LEU A 10 -6.81 -7.05 12.59
C LEU A 10 -6.76 -7.13 11.05
N ALA A 11 -6.67 -8.34 10.49
CA ALA A 11 -6.60 -8.57 9.07
C ALA A 11 -7.97 -8.40 8.41
N ARG A 12 -7.99 -7.64 7.31
CA ARG A 12 -9.11 -7.61 6.38
C ARG A 12 -9.15 -8.92 5.59
N ASP A 13 -10.34 -9.38 5.24
CA ASP A 13 -10.50 -10.51 4.33
C ASP A 13 -10.52 -10.00 2.88
N LEU A 14 -9.34 -9.93 2.26
CA LEU A 14 -9.18 -9.37 0.92
C LEU A 14 -9.75 -10.26 -0.20
N THR A 15 -10.33 -11.41 0.15
CA THR A 15 -11.18 -12.17 -0.78
C THR A 15 -12.58 -11.58 -0.91
N ARG A 16 -12.95 -10.63 -0.04
CA ARG A 16 -14.30 -10.07 0.09
C ARG A 16 -14.34 -8.53 0.10
N GLU A 17 -13.23 -7.90 0.46
CA GLU A 17 -13.09 -6.44 0.49
C GLU A 17 -11.74 -6.00 -0.08
N TYR A 18 -11.63 -4.71 -0.39
CA TYR A 18 -10.37 -4.13 -0.87
C TYR A 18 -9.50 -3.67 0.30
N PRO A 19 -8.16 -3.75 0.19
CA PRO A 19 -7.28 -3.08 1.15
C PRO A 19 -7.50 -1.57 1.09
N ARG A 20 -6.98 -0.80 2.05
CA ARG A 20 -7.16 0.66 2.02
C ARG A 20 -6.64 1.30 0.73
N SER A 21 -7.19 2.48 0.42
CA SER A 21 -6.74 3.30 -0.71
C SER A 21 -5.24 3.54 -0.60
N PRO A 22 -4.48 3.52 -1.72
CA PRO A 22 -3.08 3.93 -1.70
C PRO A 22 -2.89 5.38 -1.19
N ARG A 23 -3.95 6.22 -1.19
CA ARG A 23 -3.92 7.60 -0.69
C ARG A 23 -4.02 7.70 0.83
N GLU A 24 -4.58 6.70 1.49
CA GLU A 24 -4.74 6.69 2.94
C GLU A 24 -3.39 6.55 3.63
N THR A 25 -3.09 7.48 4.54
CA THR A 25 -1.77 7.52 5.16
C THR A 25 -1.71 6.74 6.46
N LEU A 26 -0.60 6.05 6.69
CA LEU A 26 -0.22 5.47 7.99
C LEU A 26 1.18 5.95 8.35
N ALA A 27 1.42 6.37 9.60
CA ALA A 27 2.65 7.03 10.02
C ALA A 27 3.07 8.24 9.14
N GLY A 28 2.11 8.86 8.47
CA GLY A 28 2.35 9.97 7.55
C GLY A 28 2.78 9.58 6.13
N TYR A 29 2.82 8.31 5.76
CA TYR A 29 3.17 7.84 4.41
C TYR A 29 1.94 7.33 3.65
N VAL A 30 1.79 7.73 2.39
CA VAL A 30 0.86 7.05 1.46
C VAL A 30 1.34 5.62 1.19
N ILE A 31 0.47 4.75 0.70
CA ILE A 31 0.70 3.32 0.44
C ILE A 31 0.89 2.47 1.72
N ALA A 32 1.46 3.02 2.80
CA ALA A 32 1.78 2.25 4.01
C ALA A 32 0.56 1.54 4.63
N ALA A 33 -0.59 2.22 4.74
CA ALA A 33 -1.83 1.64 5.24
C ALA A 33 -2.27 0.41 4.41
N ARG A 34 -2.25 0.55 3.09
CA ARG A 34 -2.56 -0.50 2.12
C ARG A 34 -1.59 -1.69 2.22
N ALA A 35 -0.30 -1.42 2.38
CA ALA A 35 0.71 -2.46 2.53
C ALA A 35 0.52 -3.26 3.83
N VAL A 36 0.10 -2.60 4.92
CA VAL A 36 -0.23 -3.28 6.19
C VAL A 36 -1.41 -4.21 6.02
N ASP A 37 -2.49 -3.76 5.36
CA ASP A 37 -3.66 -4.60 5.12
C ASP A 37 -3.30 -5.85 4.32
N LYS A 38 -2.55 -5.68 3.22
CA LYS A 38 -2.07 -6.77 2.38
C LYS A 38 -1.15 -7.73 3.14
N CYS A 39 -0.24 -7.21 3.94
CA CYS A 39 0.68 -8.03 4.73
C CYS A 39 -0.07 -8.87 5.77
N ARG A 40 -0.99 -8.26 6.51
CA ARG A 40 -1.85 -8.98 7.48
C ARG A 40 -2.66 -10.07 6.78
N ALA A 41 -3.30 -9.76 5.65
CA ALA A 41 -4.10 -10.71 4.90
C ALA A 41 -3.27 -11.89 4.37
N VAL A 42 -2.07 -11.64 3.85
CA VAL A 42 -1.15 -12.71 3.41
C VAL A 42 -0.73 -13.59 4.59
N LEU A 43 -0.39 -13.01 5.73
CA LEU A 43 0.03 -13.74 6.93
C LEU A 43 -1.05 -14.65 7.50
N VAL A 44 -2.33 -14.33 7.30
CA VAL A 44 -3.46 -15.14 7.78
C VAL A 44 -4.17 -15.94 6.67
N GLY A 45 -3.70 -15.85 5.42
CA GLY A 45 -4.24 -16.61 4.28
C GLY A 45 -5.54 -16.07 3.68
N THR A 46 -5.84 -14.79 3.85
CA THR A 46 -7.07 -14.11 3.37
C THR A 46 -6.78 -13.05 2.31
N ALA A 47 -5.64 -13.15 1.61
CA ALA A 47 -5.20 -12.12 0.66
C ALA A 47 -5.90 -12.15 -0.71
N GLY A 48 -6.52 -13.28 -1.09
CA GLY A 48 -7.07 -13.44 -2.44
C GLY A 48 -5.98 -13.26 -3.50
N GLU A 49 -6.22 -12.35 -4.45
CA GLU A 49 -5.27 -12.03 -5.53
C GLU A 49 -4.20 -11.00 -5.12
N TYR A 50 -4.30 -10.42 -3.91
CA TYR A 50 -3.34 -9.44 -3.44
C TYR A 50 -2.04 -10.08 -2.96
N HIS A 51 -0.93 -9.44 -3.30
CA HIS A 51 0.42 -9.88 -2.92
C HIS A 51 1.10 -8.82 -2.04
N SER A 52 1.61 -9.24 -0.88
CA SER A 52 2.39 -8.38 0.02
C SER A 52 3.84 -8.28 -0.43
N GLY A 53 4.42 -7.08 -0.37
CA GLY A 53 5.78 -6.82 -0.85
C GLY A 53 5.87 -6.65 -2.38
N CYS A 54 4.74 -6.36 -3.03
CA CYS A 54 4.70 -6.12 -4.48
C CYS A 54 5.37 -4.79 -4.86
N PRO A 55 5.59 -4.49 -6.17
CA PRO A 55 6.28 -3.27 -6.60
C PRO A 55 5.74 -1.97 -5.99
N VAL A 56 4.41 -1.87 -5.80
CA VAL A 56 3.78 -0.69 -5.17
C VAL A 56 4.14 -0.58 -3.69
N ASP A 57 4.15 -1.70 -2.94
CA ASP A 57 4.57 -1.68 -1.54
C ASP A 57 6.06 -1.31 -1.43
N ARG A 58 6.88 -1.74 -2.40
CA ARG A 58 8.31 -1.40 -2.43
C ARG A 58 8.55 0.09 -2.55
N LEU A 59 7.69 0.85 -3.23
CA LEU A 59 7.83 2.31 -3.34
C LEU A 59 7.96 3.00 -1.97
N TRP A 60 7.10 2.62 -1.02
CA TRP A 60 7.13 3.22 0.33
C TRP A 60 8.19 2.55 1.22
N LEU A 61 8.41 1.24 1.09
CA LEU A 61 9.44 0.52 1.86
C LEU A 61 10.83 1.08 1.55
N ASP A 62 11.15 1.22 0.26
CA ASP A 62 12.43 1.76 -0.21
C ASP A 62 12.57 3.24 0.18
N PHE A 63 11.49 4.03 0.08
CA PHE A 63 11.52 5.42 0.56
C PHE A 63 11.73 5.47 2.07
N SER A 64 10.97 4.72 2.87
CA SER A 64 11.13 4.70 4.33
C SER A 64 12.47 4.11 4.78
N GLY A 65 13.16 3.34 3.95
CA GLY A 65 14.38 2.62 4.31
C GLY A 65 14.11 1.36 5.14
N ILE A 66 12.88 0.86 5.15
CA ILE A 66 12.46 -0.34 5.87
C ILE A 66 12.47 -1.51 4.88
N SER A 67 13.21 -2.57 5.19
CA SER A 67 13.17 -3.81 4.41
C SER A 67 11.81 -4.49 4.53
N TYR A 68 11.35 -5.17 3.48
CA TYR A 68 10.09 -5.92 3.52
C TYR A 68 10.09 -6.99 4.62
N GLU A 69 11.23 -7.64 4.86
CA GLU A 69 11.40 -8.67 5.87
C GLU A 69 11.12 -8.12 7.27
N ALA A 70 11.81 -7.04 7.67
CA ALA A 70 11.58 -6.38 8.95
C ALA A 70 10.13 -5.88 9.11
N PHE A 71 9.55 -5.32 8.05
CA PHE A 71 8.15 -4.90 8.04
C PHE A 71 7.19 -6.08 8.27
N ARG A 72 7.34 -7.16 7.50
CA ARG A 72 6.52 -8.36 7.60
C ARG A 72 6.65 -9.01 8.97
N ASP A 73 7.87 -9.13 9.49
CA ASP A 73 8.13 -9.76 10.77
C ASP A 73 7.51 -8.95 11.91
N PHE A 74 7.55 -7.61 11.84
CA PHE A 74 6.87 -6.77 12.82
C PHE A 74 5.36 -6.88 12.74
N VAL A 75 4.76 -6.83 11.53
CA VAL A 75 3.32 -7.08 11.33
C VAL A 75 2.93 -8.43 11.91
N ALA A 76 3.73 -9.47 11.70
CA ALA A 76 3.46 -10.84 12.16
C ALA A 76 3.33 -10.98 13.69
N THR A 77 3.77 -9.99 14.47
CA THR A 77 3.58 -9.97 15.93
C THR A 77 2.15 -9.61 16.35
N GLY A 78 1.26 -9.27 15.42
CA GLY A 78 -0.13 -8.92 15.70
C GLY A 78 -0.31 -7.51 16.21
N VAL A 79 0.48 -6.57 15.68
CA VAL A 79 0.44 -5.14 16.01
C VAL A 79 -0.75 -4.43 15.37
N THR A 80 -1.36 -3.54 16.14
CA THR A 80 -2.39 -2.60 15.72
C THR A 80 -1.83 -1.52 14.80
N ASP A 81 -2.71 -0.74 14.17
CA ASP A 81 -2.30 0.41 13.34
C ASP A 81 -1.52 1.47 14.11
N GLY A 82 -1.85 1.69 15.40
CA GLY A 82 -1.08 2.58 16.26
C GLY A 82 0.33 2.07 16.51
N GLU A 83 0.47 0.81 16.94
CA GLU A 83 1.76 0.21 17.26
C GLU A 83 2.69 0.14 16.03
N ILE A 84 2.16 -0.21 14.86
CA ILE A 84 2.97 -0.19 13.64
C ILE A 84 3.28 1.23 13.17
N ALA A 85 2.40 2.20 13.38
CA ALA A 85 2.70 3.58 13.06
C ALA A 85 3.84 4.14 13.93
N ASP A 86 3.87 3.79 15.21
CA ASP A 86 4.95 4.16 16.13
C ASP A 86 6.26 3.48 15.74
N TRP A 87 6.21 2.19 15.40
CA TRP A 87 7.39 1.46 14.94
C TRP A 87 7.95 2.01 13.61
N ILE A 88 7.10 2.37 12.65
CA ILE A 88 7.53 3.02 11.40
C ILE A 88 8.23 4.35 11.71
N GLN A 89 7.67 5.18 12.59
CA GLN A 89 8.28 6.46 12.95
C GLN A 89 9.66 6.30 13.61
N GLN A 90 9.88 5.22 14.37
CA GLN A 90 11.15 4.94 15.03
C GLN A 90 12.18 4.26 14.11
N THR A 91 11.72 3.44 13.16
CA THR A 91 12.59 2.58 12.35
C THR A 91 12.90 3.18 10.98
N ALA A 92 11.98 3.98 10.42
CA ALA A 92 12.20 4.61 9.13
C ALA A 92 13.42 5.55 9.18
N ARG A 93 14.14 5.62 8.07
CA ARG A 93 15.26 6.53 7.89
C ARG A 93 14.81 7.96 8.23
N PRO A 94 15.48 8.63 9.19
CA PRO A 94 15.10 9.96 9.62
C PRO A 94 15.07 10.95 8.47
N ARG A 95 13.99 11.71 8.36
CA ARG A 95 13.79 12.77 7.36
C ARG A 95 13.02 13.95 7.93
N PRO A 96 13.27 15.18 7.44
CA PRO A 96 12.39 16.30 7.67
C PRO A 96 10.96 15.98 7.22
N ARG A 97 9.97 16.38 8.02
CA ARG A 97 8.54 16.18 7.71
C ARG A 97 8.16 16.64 6.30
N ILE A 98 8.75 17.73 5.82
CA ILE A 98 8.47 18.28 4.49
C ILE A 98 8.91 17.35 3.35
N GLU A 99 9.95 16.53 3.53
CA GLU A 99 10.37 15.56 2.52
C GLU A 99 9.34 14.44 2.36
N ILE A 100 8.77 13.95 3.47
CA ILE A 100 7.69 12.97 3.45
C ILE A 100 6.44 13.54 2.77
N ILE A 101 6.09 14.80 3.07
CA ILE A 101 4.95 15.48 2.43
C ILE A 101 5.17 15.62 0.91
N ARG A 102 6.38 16.01 0.48
CA ARG A 102 6.72 16.13 -0.94
C ARG A 102 6.61 14.78 -1.65
N TRP A 103 7.19 13.72 -1.07
CA TRP A 103 7.11 12.37 -1.63
C TRP A 103 5.66 11.87 -1.73
N ASN A 104 4.85 12.08 -0.69
CA ASN A 104 3.44 11.74 -0.72
C ASN A 104 2.68 12.47 -1.84
N ASN A 105 2.93 13.77 -2.00
CA ASN A 105 2.26 14.58 -3.03
C ASN A 105 2.72 14.22 -4.44
N GLU A 106 4.00 13.88 -4.61
CA GLU A 106 4.52 13.33 -5.86
C GLU A 106 3.75 12.07 -6.26
N TRP A 107 3.59 11.09 -5.36
CA TRP A 107 2.85 9.87 -5.67
C TRP A 107 1.35 10.07 -5.86
N ARG A 108 0.72 10.96 -5.08
CA ARG A 108 -0.69 11.35 -5.31
C ARG A 108 -0.89 12.01 -6.67
N GLY A 109 0.11 12.74 -7.16
CA GLY A 109 0.07 13.46 -8.43
C GLY A 109 0.70 12.72 -9.61
N LYS A 110 1.23 11.51 -9.38
CA LYS A 110 2.04 10.76 -10.36
C LYS A 110 1.21 10.43 -11.58
N ARG A 111 1.52 11.04 -12.71
CA ARG A 111 0.86 10.73 -14.00
C ARG A 111 1.41 9.42 -14.55
N LEU A 112 0.60 8.73 -15.34
CA LEU A 112 1.05 7.53 -16.05
C LEU A 112 2.29 7.81 -16.91
N SER A 113 2.32 8.94 -17.61
CA SER A 113 3.44 9.39 -18.43
C SER A 113 4.76 9.67 -17.68
N GLU A 114 4.73 9.65 -16.34
CA GLU A 114 5.91 9.88 -15.49
C GLU A 114 6.44 8.58 -14.87
N LEU A 115 5.81 7.45 -15.17
CA LEU A 115 6.26 6.11 -14.78
C LEU A 115 7.31 5.59 -15.77
N PRO A 116 8.12 4.58 -15.39
CA PRO A 116 9.00 3.89 -16.33
C PRO A 116 8.24 3.30 -17.52
N ASP A 117 8.90 3.23 -18.69
CA ASP A 117 8.28 2.82 -19.96
C ASP A 117 7.61 1.44 -19.89
N ASP A 118 8.24 0.47 -19.22
CA ASP A 118 7.70 -0.88 -19.04
C ASP A 118 6.40 -0.89 -18.21
N ILE A 119 6.31 0.00 -17.22
CA ILE A 119 5.09 0.18 -16.44
C ILE A 119 4.02 0.91 -17.26
N GLN A 120 4.40 1.87 -18.09
CA GLN A 120 3.45 2.53 -19.00
C GLN A 120 2.84 1.54 -20.00
N GLU A 121 3.68 0.72 -20.66
CA GLU A 121 3.22 -0.33 -21.57
C GLU A 121 2.28 -1.32 -20.86
N TYR A 122 2.64 -1.76 -19.66
CA TYR A 122 1.77 -2.64 -18.87
C TYR A 122 0.41 -1.97 -18.55
N MET A 123 0.42 -0.70 -18.18
CA MET A 123 -0.81 0.03 -17.80
C MET A 123 -1.72 0.32 -19.00
N GLU A 124 -1.17 0.46 -20.21
CA GLU A 124 -1.95 0.61 -21.46
C GLU A 124 -2.84 -0.62 -21.70
N ASP A 125 -2.37 -1.82 -21.34
CA ASP A 125 -3.15 -3.05 -21.41
C ASP A 125 -4.06 -3.24 -20.18
N TYR A 126 -3.57 -2.88 -18.99
CA TYR A 126 -4.27 -3.13 -17.73
C TYR A 126 -5.52 -2.25 -17.59
N VAL A 127 -5.39 -0.94 -17.81
CA VAL A 127 -6.46 0.04 -17.54
C VAL A 127 -7.74 -0.27 -18.33
N PRO A 128 -7.72 -0.53 -19.66
CA PRO A 128 -8.94 -0.84 -20.41
C PRO A 128 -9.62 -2.14 -20.02
N ARG A 129 -8.91 -3.06 -19.36
CA ARG A 129 -9.41 -4.38 -18.92
C ARG A 129 -10.07 -4.32 -17.54
N PHE A 130 -9.48 -3.58 -16.61
CA PHE A 130 -9.86 -3.63 -15.19
C PHE A 130 -10.49 -2.33 -14.66
N VAL A 131 -10.28 -1.19 -15.32
CA VAL A 131 -10.83 0.10 -14.87
C VAL A 131 -12.11 0.46 -15.63
N PRO A 132 -13.17 0.96 -14.98
CA PRO A 132 -14.41 1.38 -15.64
C PRO A 132 -14.18 2.44 -16.74
N ARG A 133 -14.68 2.18 -17.95
CA ARG A 133 -14.42 3.01 -19.15
C ARG A 133 -14.98 4.43 -19.13
N ASN A 134 -16.05 4.66 -18.37
CA ASN A 134 -16.60 6.01 -18.16
C ASN A 134 -15.75 6.87 -17.19
N ARG A 135 -14.67 6.26 -16.70
CA ARG A 135 -13.79 6.57 -15.58
C ARG A 135 -12.40 7.10 -15.93
N PRO A 136 -12.16 8.36 -16.32
CA PRO A 136 -10.81 8.74 -16.75
C PRO A 136 -9.79 8.58 -15.60
N VAL A 137 -8.70 7.86 -15.87
CA VAL A 137 -7.52 7.76 -15.01
C VAL A 137 -6.66 8.99 -15.26
N TYR A 138 -6.47 9.85 -14.26
CA TYR A 138 -5.61 11.04 -14.38
C TYR A 138 -4.24 10.81 -13.77
N VAL A 139 -4.18 10.07 -12.66
CA VAL A 139 -2.96 9.73 -11.93
C VAL A 139 -2.92 8.26 -11.56
N PHE A 140 -1.73 7.74 -11.29
CA PHE A 140 -1.48 6.32 -11.04
C PHE A 140 -2.36 5.73 -9.93
N PHE A 141 -2.59 6.47 -8.85
CA PHE A 141 -3.46 6.01 -7.77
C PHE A 141 -4.95 5.94 -8.14
N ASP A 142 -5.41 6.61 -9.22
CA ASP A 142 -6.78 6.47 -9.69
C ASP A 142 -7.06 5.04 -10.17
N ILE A 143 -6.07 4.33 -10.71
CA ILE A 143 -6.22 2.94 -11.18
C ILE A 143 -6.76 2.07 -10.04
N TYR A 144 -6.09 2.09 -8.90
CA TYR A 144 -6.49 1.32 -7.72
C TYR A 144 -7.83 1.80 -7.15
N ASP A 145 -8.03 3.11 -7.02
CA ASP A 145 -9.27 3.62 -6.41
C ASP A 145 -10.49 3.44 -7.32
N LEU A 146 -10.33 3.43 -8.65
CA LEU A 146 -11.40 3.16 -9.61
C LEU A 146 -11.71 1.67 -9.72
N GLU A 147 -10.68 0.82 -9.78
CA GLU A 147 -10.81 -0.64 -9.77
C GLU A 147 -11.49 -1.13 -8.47
N GLU A 148 -11.17 -0.49 -7.35
CA GLU A 148 -11.69 -0.83 -6.02
C GLU A 148 -12.90 0.03 -5.61
N GLU A 149 -13.60 0.58 -6.59
CA GLU A 149 -14.92 1.23 -6.47
C GLU A 149 -15.01 2.40 -5.46
N ARG A 150 -13.93 3.18 -5.27
CA ARG A 150 -13.88 4.24 -4.25
C ARG A 150 -14.24 5.62 -4.74
N ILE A 151 -13.47 6.14 -5.70
CA ILE A 151 -13.73 7.49 -6.23
C ILE A 151 -14.82 7.41 -7.22
#